data_AF-A0A1G0YUC3-F1
#
_entry.id   AF-A0A1G0YUC3-F1
#
_cell.length_a   1.000
_cell.length_b   1.000
_cell.length_c   1.000
_cell.angle_alpha   90.00
_cell.angle_beta   90.00
_cell.angle_gamma   90.00
#
_symmetry.space_group_name_H-M   'P 1'
#
loop_
_entity.id
_entity.type
_entity.pdbx_description
1 polymer ?
#
loop_
_entity_poly.entity_id
_entity_poly.type
_entity_poly.pdbx_seq_one_letter_code
_entity_poly.pdbx_strand_id
1 'polypeptide(L)'
;MIPRDRDDVTAANELLELGFPEIAPILREMLYCLRVSKSPVADIFCNFFAILGSSDKSKLTIPVQQGRRRLADCSVVDAIASALSCHNTQESIRNRIVTDILPYWTKENIVPLTSNLSMIATWPDCLNSDLLSLKLLLRHNLVDMNWIRQWLQFKIDHLKKRGELIAEIQSELEI
;
A
#
# COMPACT_ATOMS: atom_id res chain seq x y z
N MET A 1 15.92 -15.99 0.01
CA MET A 1 16.38 -15.68 -1.36
C MET A 1 15.50 -14.54 -1.89
N ILE A 2 16.07 -13.44 -2.37
CA ILE A 2 15.27 -12.33 -2.95
C ILE A 2 15.26 -12.50 -4.48
N PRO A 3 14.13 -12.27 -5.18
CA PRO A 3 14.06 -12.31 -6.63
C PRO A 3 15.15 -11.45 -7.29
N ARG A 4 15.79 -11.97 -8.33
CA ARG A 4 16.93 -11.29 -8.98
C ARG A 4 16.50 -10.06 -9.76
N ASP A 5 15.33 -10.14 -10.39
CA ASP A 5 14.72 -9.07 -11.15
C ASP A 5 13.18 -9.11 -11.02
N ARG A 6 12.50 -8.26 -11.79
CA ARG A 6 11.04 -8.10 -11.73
C ARG A 6 10.25 -9.29 -12.28
N ASP A 7 10.90 -10.13 -13.09
CA ASP A 7 10.30 -11.23 -13.83
C ASP A 7 10.65 -12.61 -13.21
N ASP A 8 11.51 -12.63 -12.18
CA ASP A 8 11.89 -13.80 -11.38
C ASP A 8 10.76 -14.27 -10.42
N VAL A 9 9.63 -14.66 -11.02
CA VAL A 9 8.44 -15.17 -10.34
C VAL A 9 8.69 -16.48 -9.60
N THR A 10 9.63 -17.30 -10.08
CA THR A 10 9.99 -18.57 -9.43
C THR A 10 10.59 -18.30 -8.07
N ALA A 11 11.61 -17.44 -7.97
CA ALA A 11 12.21 -17.09 -6.68
C ALA A 11 11.19 -16.40 -5.75
N ALA A 12 10.27 -15.61 -6.29
CA ALA A 12 9.21 -14.99 -5.49
C ALA A 12 8.29 -16.04 -4.86
N ASN A 13 7.85 -17.04 -5.62
CA ASN A 13 7.00 -18.12 -5.10
C ASN A 13 7.74 -19.00 -4.09
N GLU A 14 8.97 -19.44 -4.41
CA GLU A 14 9.80 -20.22 -3.48
C GLU A 14 10.04 -19.48 -2.15
N LEU A 15 10.18 -18.14 -2.21
CA LEU A 15 10.30 -17.32 -1.01
C LEU A 15 9.00 -17.34 -0.17
N LEU A 16 7.85 -17.28 -0.83
CA LEU A 16 6.55 -17.32 -0.16
C LEU A 16 6.27 -18.69 0.47
N GLU A 17 6.77 -19.78 -0.13
CA GLU A 17 6.64 -21.15 0.42
C GLU A 17 7.29 -21.32 1.80
N LEU A 18 8.28 -20.49 2.15
CA LEU A 18 8.88 -20.48 3.49
C LEU A 18 7.83 -20.17 4.57
N GLY A 19 6.86 -19.31 4.26
CA GLY A 19 5.81 -18.90 5.19
C GLY A 19 6.34 -18.12 6.41
N PHE A 20 5.47 -17.99 7.42
CA PHE A 20 5.86 -17.43 8.72
C PHE A 20 6.27 -18.55 9.69
N PRO A 21 7.27 -18.28 10.55
CA PRO A 21 7.94 -16.99 10.78
C PRO A 21 9.12 -16.66 9.83
N GLU A 22 9.54 -17.58 8.98
CA GLU A 22 10.80 -17.51 8.20
C GLU A 22 10.88 -16.30 7.26
N ILE A 23 9.73 -15.83 6.75
CA ILE A 23 9.65 -14.67 5.85
C ILE A 23 9.65 -13.32 6.58
N ALA A 24 9.42 -13.30 7.89
CA ALA A 24 9.31 -12.04 8.65
C ALA A 24 10.55 -11.12 8.53
N PRO A 25 11.80 -11.63 8.58
CA PRO A 25 12.99 -10.78 8.49
C PRO A 25 13.19 -10.09 7.14
N ILE A 26 12.46 -10.51 6.09
CA ILE A 26 12.64 -10.02 4.72
C ILE A 26 11.42 -9.28 4.15
N LEU A 27 10.41 -9.01 4.99
CA LEU A 27 9.19 -8.30 4.56
C LEU A 27 9.52 -6.93 3.97
N ARG A 28 10.55 -6.25 4.49
CA ARG A 28 10.98 -4.93 4.01
C ARG A 28 11.52 -5.01 2.57
N GLU A 29 12.34 -6.00 2.28
CA GLU A 29 12.91 -6.26 0.97
C GLU A 29 11.81 -6.64 -0.04
N MET A 30 10.81 -7.42 0.40
CA MET A 30 9.63 -7.71 -0.42
C MET A 30 8.84 -6.45 -0.74
N LEU A 31 8.61 -5.56 0.23
CA LEU A 31 7.96 -4.27 0.00
C LEU A 31 8.78 -3.37 -0.94
N TYR A 32 10.11 -3.45 -0.90
CA TYR A 32 10.96 -2.71 -1.82
C TYR A 32 10.79 -3.18 -3.28
N CYS A 33 10.46 -4.45 -3.51
CA CYS A 33 10.19 -4.97 -4.85
C CYS A 33 8.93 -4.35 -5.49
N LEU A 34 8.03 -3.77 -4.69
CA LEU A 34 6.82 -3.10 -5.17
C LEU A 34 7.10 -1.82 -5.97
N ARG A 35 8.32 -1.27 -5.89
CA ARG A 35 8.69 -0.03 -6.60
C ARG A 35 8.59 -0.14 -8.12
N VAL A 36 8.70 -1.36 -8.66
CA VAL A 36 8.75 -1.60 -10.10
C VAL A 36 7.32 -1.71 -10.65
N SER A 37 6.97 -0.78 -11.53
CA SER A 37 5.71 -0.82 -12.27
C SER A 37 5.64 -2.03 -13.20
N LYS A 38 4.46 -2.65 -13.31
CA LYS A 38 4.21 -3.84 -14.16
C LYS A 38 5.18 -5.00 -13.88
N SER A 39 5.49 -5.23 -12.61
CA SER A 39 6.36 -6.32 -12.14
C SER A 39 5.50 -7.48 -11.67
N PRO A 40 5.55 -8.65 -12.34
CA PRO A 40 4.87 -9.86 -11.86
C PRO A 40 5.29 -10.24 -10.43
N VAL A 41 6.56 -10.04 -10.07
CA VAL A 41 7.05 -10.24 -8.69
C VAL A 41 6.34 -9.31 -7.70
N ALA A 42 6.15 -8.03 -8.07
CA ALA A 42 5.43 -7.08 -7.21
C ALA A 42 3.96 -7.50 -7.04
N ASP A 43 3.32 -8.02 -8.08
CA ASP A 43 1.93 -8.46 -8.04
C ASP A 43 1.76 -9.68 -7.12
N ILE A 44 2.69 -10.65 -7.18
CA ILE A 44 2.76 -11.80 -6.26
C ILE A 44 2.88 -11.32 -4.80
N PHE A 45 3.80 -10.39 -4.53
CA PHE A 45 3.99 -9.87 -3.18
C PHE A 45 2.83 -9.01 -2.69
N CYS A 46 2.21 -8.18 -3.54
CA CYS A 46 0.99 -7.44 -3.20
C CYS A 46 -0.12 -8.40 -2.78
N ASN A 47 -0.36 -9.47 -3.56
CA ASN A 47 -1.37 -10.47 -3.22
C ASN A 47 -1.07 -11.15 -1.88
N PHE A 48 0.19 -11.52 -1.63
CA PHE A 48 0.60 -12.07 -0.34
C PHE A 48 0.28 -11.12 0.83
N PHE A 49 0.71 -9.87 0.76
CA PHE A 49 0.43 -8.87 1.80
C PHE A 49 -1.08 -8.60 1.96
N ALA A 50 -1.84 -8.59 0.87
CA ALA A 50 -3.29 -8.41 0.89
C ALA A 50 -3.97 -9.53 1.68
N ILE A 51 -3.60 -10.79 1.43
CA ILE A 51 -4.21 -11.95 2.13
C ILE A 51 -3.85 -11.94 3.62
N LEU A 52 -2.61 -11.60 4.00
CA LEU A 52 -2.18 -11.60 5.40
C LEU A 52 -3.00 -10.68 6.31
N GLY A 53 -3.40 -9.51 5.81
CA GLY A 53 -4.22 -8.57 6.55
C GLY A 53 -5.73 -8.76 6.36
N SER A 54 -6.16 -9.72 5.53
CA SER A 54 -7.57 -10.02 5.29
C SER A 54 -8.16 -10.97 6.34
N SER A 55 -9.49 -11.03 6.42
CA SER A 55 -10.20 -12.04 7.22
C SER A 55 -10.11 -13.44 6.61
N ASP A 56 -9.91 -13.54 5.30
CA ASP A 56 -10.01 -14.78 4.53
C ASP A 56 -8.63 -15.40 4.31
N LYS A 57 -8.09 -15.97 5.39
CA LYS A 57 -6.81 -16.69 5.34
C LYS A 57 -6.89 -18.01 4.58
N SER A 58 -8.10 -18.47 4.19
CA SER A 58 -8.27 -19.72 3.44
C SER A 58 -7.65 -19.65 2.03
N LYS A 59 -7.45 -18.43 1.51
CA LYS A 59 -6.78 -18.17 0.23
C LYS A 59 -5.26 -18.22 0.32
N LEU A 60 -4.69 -18.34 1.51
CA LEU A 60 -3.26 -18.55 1.66
C LEU A 60 -2.98 -20.02 1.31
N THR A 61 -2.55 -20.28 0.08
CA THR A 61 -2.14 -21.63 -0.36
C THR A 61 -0.85 -22.11 0.34
N ILE A 62 -0.19 -21.21 1.07
CA ILE A 62 1.05 -21.45 1.78
C ILE A 62 0.74 -22.04 3.16
N PRO A 63 1.37 -23.15 3.57
CA PRO A 63 1.19 -23.72 4.89
C PRO A 63 1.66 -22.74 5.96
N VAL A 64 0.72 -22.14 6.70
CA VAL A 64 1.03 -21.35 7.90
C VAL A 64 1.44 -22.34 8.99
N GLN A 65 2.74 -22.54 9.18
CA GLN A 65 3.22 -23.29 10.33
C GLN A 65 2.93 -22.46 11.60
N GLN A 66 1.92 -22.86 12.36
CA GLN A 66 1.63 -22.28 13.69
C GLN A 66 2.69 -22.73 14.71
N GLY A 67 3.94 -22.33 14.49
CA GLY A 67 5.04 -22.53 15.42
C GLY A 67 4.99 -21.48 16.52
N ARG A 68 4.75 -21.92 17.77
CA ARG A 68 4.81 -21.09 19.00
C ARG A 68 6.24 -20.64 19.34
N ARG A 69 6.92 -19.89 18.46
CA ARG A 69 8.18 -19.22 18.82
C ARG A 69 7.98 -17.71 18.81
N ARG A 70 8.27 -17.07 19.96
CA ARG A 70 8.43 -15.62 20.10
C ARG A 70 9.68 -15.19 19.33
N LEU A 71 9.55 -15.02 18.02
CA LEU A 71 10.54 -14.36 17.17
C LEU A 71 10.14 -12.88 17.04
N ALA A 72 11.13 -12.00 17.03
CA ALA A 72 11.00 -10.54 17.09
C ALA A 72 9.80 -10.00 16.27
N ASP A 73 8.96 -9.24 16.97
CA ASP A 73 7.60 -8.84 16.61
C ASP A 73 7.53 -7.78 15.50
N CYS A 74 8.14 -8.00 14.33
CA CYS A 74 7.79 -7.18 13.17
C CYS A 74 6.53 -7.77 12.54
N SER A 75 5.36 -7.25 12.95
CA SER A 75 4.12 -7.65 12.32
C SER A 75 4.07 -7.12 10.88
N VAL A 76 3.23 -7.75 10.03
CA VAL A 76 2.97 -7.24 8.69
C VAL A 76 2.44 -5.81 8.71
N VAL A 77 1.69 -5.45 9.76
CA VAL A 77 1.16 -4.09 9.97
C VAL A 77 2.31 -3.12 10.21
N ASP A 78 3.32 -3.49 11.01
CA ASP A 78 4.49 -2.65 11.27
C ASP A 78 5.35 -2.45 10.03
N ALA A 79 5.53 -3.51 9.23
CA ALA A 79 6.25 -3.42 7.97
C ALA A 79 5.56 -2.46 6.99
N ILE A 80 4.23 -2.54 6.88
CA ILE A 80 3.43 -1.64 6.05
C ILE A 80 3.45 -0.20 6.61
N ALA A 81 3.28 -0.02 7.91
CA ALA A 81 3.35 1.29 8.57
C ALA A 81 4.71 1.95 8.30
N SER A 82 5.80 1.19 8.44
CA SER A 82 7.16 1.66 8.14
C SER A 82 7.32 2.11 6.69
N ALA A 83 6.81 1.31 5.74
CA ALA A 83 6.85 1.65 4.32
C ALA A 83 6.03 2.90 4.00
N LEU A 84 4.85 3.07 4.61
CA LEU A 84 4.01 4.26 4.44
C LEU A 84 4.62 5.53 5.08
N SER A 85 5.28 5.39 6.24
CA SER A 85 5.90 6.51 6.98
C SER A 85 7.17 7.07 6.35
N CYS A 86 7.95 6.23 5.65
CA CYS A 86 9.27 6.64 5.23
C CYS A 86 9.20 7.72 4.13
N HIS A 87 9.75 8.90 4.41
CA HIS A 87 9.77 10.05 3.51
C HIS A 87 10.47 9.76 2.18
N ASN A 88 11.40 8.81 2.17
CA ASN A 88 12.13 8.36 0.99
C ASN A 88 11.47 7.15 0.31
N THR A 89 10.33 6.66 0.81
CA THR A 89 9.57 5.62 0.10
C THR A 89 9.07 6.20 -1.21
N GLN A 90 9.39 5.50 -2.29
CA GLN A 90 8.95 5.86 -3.63
C GLN A 90 7.42 5.89 -3.68
N GLU A 91 6.86 6.91 -4.34
CA GLU A 91 5.40 7.06 -4.50
C GLU A 91 4.74 5.80 -5.06
N SER A 92 5.44 5.07 -5.94
CA SER A 92 4.99 3.79 -6.50
C SER A 92 4.73 2.71 -5.44
N ILE A 93 5.58 2.61 -4.40
CA ILE A 93 5.39 1.64 -3.31
C ILE A 93 4.15 2.03 -2.50
N ARG A 94 4.01 3.31 -2.10
CA ARG A 94 2.83 3.78 -1.36
C ARG A 94 1.56 3.56 -2.15
N ASN A 95 1.60 3.83 -3.44
CA ASN A 95 0.47 3.62 -4.33
C ASN A 95 0.02 2.17 -4.33
N ARG A 96 0.93 1.22 -4.60
CA ARG A 96 0.61 -0.21 -4.57
C ARG A 96 0.10 -0.68 -3.21
N ILE A 97 0.66 -0.19 -2.11
CA ILE A 97 0.14 -0.52 -0.76
C ILE A 97 -1.32 -0.09 -0.65
N VAL A 98 -1.63 1.16 -1.02
CA VAL A 98 -2.97 1.73 -0.87
C VAL A 98 -3.97 1.16 -1.90
N THR A 99 -3.53 0.79 -3.11
CA THR A 99 -4.39 0.25 -4.18
C THR A 99 -4.58 -1.26 -4.11
N ASP A 100 -3.52 -2.00 -3.82
CA ASP A 100 -3.47 -3.45 -4.08
C ASP A 100 -3.44 -4.27 -2.79
N ILE A 101 -3.07 -3.67 -1.65
CA ILE A 101 -2.92 -4.37 -0.37
C ILE A 101 -4.03 -3.99 0.59
N LEU A 102 -4.09 -2.73 1.01
CA LEU A 102 -4.97 -2.26 2.08
C LEU A 102 -6.48 -2.42 1.80
N PRO A 103 -7.01 -2.34 0.57
CA PRO A 103 -8.44 -2.51 0.33
C PRO A 103 -9.00 -3.89 0.70
N TYR A 104 -8.13 -4.89 0.86
CA TYR A 104 -8.48 -6.26 1.25
C TYR A 104 -8.36 -6.51 2.76
N TRP A 105 -7.80 -5.56 3.51
CA TRP A 105 -7.57 -5.72 4.93
C TRP A 105 -8.83 -5.48 5.76
N THR A 106 -8.86 -6.09 6.94
CA THR A 106 -9.92 -5.87 7.92
C THR A 106 -9.78 -4.52 8.61
N LYS A 107 -10.84 -4.07 9.29
CA LYS A 107 -10.79 -2.82 10.05
C LYS A 107 -9.71 -2.88 11.13
N GLU A 108 -9.58 -4.00 11.81
CA GLU A 108 -8.63 -4.21 12.92
C GLU A 108 -7.19 -4.02 12.46
N ASN A 109 -6.85 -4.49 11.26
CA ASN A 109 -5.50 -4.34 10.69
C ASN A 109 -5.24 -2.96 10.08
N ILE A 110 -6.29 -2.23 9.66
CA ILE A 110 -6.16 -0.88 9.14
C ILE A 110 -6.10 0.18 10.26
N VAL A 111 -6.78 -0.02 11.38
CA VAL A 111 -6.81 0.96 12.50
C VAL A 111 -5.42 1.47 12.90
N PRO A 112 -4.38 0.62 13.07
CA PRO A 112 -3.03 1.09 13.41
C PRO A 112 -2.41 2.02 12.35
N LEU A 113 -2.85 1.94 11.09
CA LEU A 113 -2.35 2.74 9.97
C LEU A 113 -3.08 4.09 9.83
N THR A 114 -4.01 4.44 10.73
CA THR A 114 -4.83 5.66 10.60
C THR A 114 -3.99 6.93 10.47
N SER A 115 -2.92 7.07 11.28
CA SER A 115 -2.04 8.24 11.22
C SER A 115 -1.29 8.31 9.88
N ASN A 116 -0.74 7.19 9.42
CA ASN A 116 -0.07 7.08 8.12
C ASN A 116 -0.98 7.46 6.95
N LEU A 117 -2.18 6.89 6.92
CA LEU A 117 -3.16 7.16 5.87
C LEU A 117 -3.65 8.62 5.91
N SER A 118 -3.81 9.20 7.10
CA SER A 118 -4.17 10.61 7.23
C SER A 118 -3.07 11.51 6.69
N MET A 119 -1.80 11.21 6.99
CA MET A 119 -0.67 11.95 6.44
C MET A 119 -0.69 11.90 4.90
N ILE A 120 -0.81 10.71 4.31
CA ILE A 120 -0.87 10.53 2.85
C ILE A 120 -2.07 11.26 2.24
N ALA A 121 -3.25 11.18 2.85
CA ALA A 121 -4.47 11.85 2.39
C ALA A 121 -4.30 13.39 2.28
N THR A 122 -3.44 13.98 3.10
CA THR A 122 -3.20 15.43 3.11
C THR A 122 -2.08 15.89 2.18
N TRP A 123 -1.27 14.98 1.63
CA TRP A 123 -0.18 15.34 0.73
C TRP A 123 -0.66 15.43 -0.72
N PRO A 124 -0.09 16.33 -1.54
CA PRO A 124 -0.28 16.27 -2.98
C PRO A 124 0.40 15.00 -3.51
N ASP A 125 -0.32 14.19 -4.27
CA ASP A 125 0.20 12.96 -4.85
C ASP A 125 -0.16 12.85 -6.33
N CYS A 126 0.75 12.28 -7.14
CA CYS A 126 0.54 12.14 -8.57
C CYS A 126 -0.16 10.83 -8.96
N LEU A 127 -0.27 9.87 -8.04
CA LEU A 127 -0.84 8.54 -8.28
C LEU A 127 -2.21 8.32 -7.59
N ASN A 128 -2.85 9.39 -7.10
CA ASN A 128 -4.13 9.37 -6.37
C ASN A 128 -4.09 8.60 -5.03
N SER A 129 -2.92 8.32 -4.47
CA SER A 129 -2.78 7.66 -3.16
C SER A 129 -3.42 8.47 -2.04
N ASP A 130 -3.47 9.78 -2.17
CA ASP A 130 -4.17 10.69 -1.27
C ASP A 130 -5.69 10.43 -1.24
N LEU A 131 -6.34 10.42 -2.42
CA LEU A 131 -7.77 10.16 -2.56
C LEU A 131 -8.14 8.73 -2.16
N LEU A 132 -7.30 7.76 -2.50
CA LEU A 132 -7.49 6.38 -2.09
C LEU A 132 -7.33 6.20 -0.57
N SER A 133 -6.41 6.94 0.05
CA SER A 133 -6.28 6.97 1.51
C SER A 133 -7.53 7.57 2.17
N LEU A 134 -8.08 8.67 1.64
CA LEU A 134 -9.37 9.21 2.10
C LEU A 134 -10.50 8.18 2.00
N LYS A 135 -10.56 7.43 0.89
CA LYS A 135 -11.56 6.38 0.68
C LYS A 135 -11.43 5.24 1.71
N LEU A 136 -10.20 4.81 2.03
CA LEU A 136 -9.95 3.80 3.07
C LEU A 136 -10.36 4.31 4.46
N LEU A 137 -9.94 5.52 4.82
CA LEU A 137 -10.29 6.16 6.10
C LEU A 137 -11.82 6.27 6.27
N LEU A 138 -12.53 6.67 5.21
CA LEU A 138 -13.98 6.74 5.16
C LEU A 138 -14.63 5.35 5.31
N ARG A 139 -14.18 4.37 4.52
CA ARG A 139 -14.75 2.99 4.51
C ARG A 139 -14.74 2.35 5.90
N HIS A 140 -13.69 2.59 6.68
CA HIS A 140 -13.53 1.99 8.00
C HIS A 140 -13.98 2.91 9.15
N ASN A 141 -14.45 4.12 8.85
CA ASN A 141 -14.85 5.16 9.81
C ASN A 141 -13.73 5.44 10.84
N LEU A 142 -12.56 5.85 10.35
CA LEU A 142 -11.34 6.01 11.15
C LEU A 142 -11.01 7.44 11.53
N VAL A 143 -11.69 8.41 10.93
CA VAL A 143 -11.49 9.85 11.16
C VAL A 143 -12.83 10.55 11.16
N ASP A 144 -12.83 11.79 11.64
CA ASP A 144 -14.01 12.64 11.65
C ASP A 144 -14.55 12.91 10.23
N MET A 145 -15.88 12.90 10.08
CA MET A 145 -16.53 13.08 8.79
C MET A 145 -16.43 14.52 8.28
N ASN A 146 -16.34 15.52 9.15
CA ASN A 146 -16.11 16.90 8.71
C ASN A 146 -14.66 17.05 8.21
N TRP A 147 -13.70 16.39 8.84
CA TRP A 147 -12.32 16.32 8.34
C TRP A 147 -12.27 15.74 6.92
N ILE A 148 -12.94 14.62 6.64
CA ILE A 148 -13.04 14.05 5.29
C ILE A 148 -13.64 15.04 4.29
N ARG A 149 -14.76 15.69 4.65
CA ARG A 149 -15.43 16.67 3.77
C ARG A 149 -14.54 17.85 3.42
N GLN A 150 -13.84 18.41 4.42
CA GLN A 150 -12.93 19.54 4.22
C GLN A 150 -11.79 19.18 3.28
N TRP A 151 -11.13 18.04 3.51
CA TRP A 151 -10.04 17.60 2.64
C TRP A 151 -10.52 17.22 1.25
N LEU A 152 -11.68 16.56 1.12
CA LEU A 152 -12.24 16.27 -0.20
C LEU A 152 -12.55 17.55 -0.98
N GLN A 153 -13.15 18.56 -0.33
CA GLN A 153 -13.40 19.85 -0.96
C GLN A 153 -12.10 20.53 -1.40
N PHE A 154 -11.08 20.55 -0.52
CA PHE A 154 -9.76 21.08 -0.85
C PHE A 154 -9.16 20.38 -2.10
N LYS A 155 -9.28 19.05 -2.19
CA LYS A 155 -8.79 18.28 -3.35
C LYS A 155 -9.58 18.61 -4.62
N ILE A 156 -10.90 18.76 -4.54
CA ILE A 156 -11.74 19.18 -5.68
C ILE A 156 -11.30 20.56 -6.18
N ASP A 157 -11.15 21.53 -5.29
CA ASP A 157 -10.75 22.90 -5.65
C ASP A 157 -9.34 22.92 -6.28
N HIS A 158 -8.41 22.13 -5.72
CA HIS A 158 -7.06 22.01 -6.25
C HIS A 158 -7.02 21.34 -7.63
N LEU A 159 -7.81 20.28 -7.84
CA LEU A 159 -7.93 19.62 -9.15
C LEU A 159 -8.53 20.56 -10.21
N LYS A 160 -9.53 21.37 -9.82
CA LYS A 160 -10.10 22.39 -10.71
C LYS A 160 -9.03 23.38 -11.19
N LYS A 161 -8.25 23.96 -10.27
CA LYS A 161 -7.15 24.88 -10.60
C LYS A 161 -6.08 24.23 -11.50
N ARG A 162 -5.76 22.96 -11.24
CA ARG A 162 -4.83 22.21 -12.10
C ARG A 162 -5.39 21.98 -13.50
N GLY A 163 -6.70 21.72 -13.62
CA GLY A 163 -7.40 21.60 -14.89
C GLY A 163 -7.39 22.91 -15.68
N GLU A 164 -7.62 24.05 -15.01
CA GLU A 164 -7.51 25.40 -15.60
C GLU A 164 -6.10 25.63 -16.18
N LEU A 165 -5.05 25.34 -15.41
CA LEU A 165 -3.66 25.47 -15.87
C LEU A 165 -3.32 24.54 -17.06
N ILE A 166 -3.85 23.31 -17.06
CA ILE A 166 -3.68 22.39 -18.20
C ILE A 166 -4.33 22.99 -19.45
N ALA A 167 -5.53 23.56 -19.33
CA ALA A 167 -6.23 24.18 -20.45
C ALA A 167 -5.47 25.41 -21.00
N GLU A 168 -4.86 26.22 -20.14
CA GLU A 168 -3.97 27.31 -20.54
C GLU A 168 -2.78 26.78 -21.36
N ILE A 169 -2.09 25.75 -20.87
CA ILE A 169 -0.96 25.10 -21.58
C ILE A 169 -1.41 24.53 -22.92
N GLN A 170 -2.57 23.89 -22.99
CA GLN A 170 -3.12 23.37 -24.25
C GLN A 170 -3.38 24.48 -25.26
N SER A 171 -3.94 25.61 -24.80
CA SER A 171 -4.15 26.79 -25.65
C SER A 171 -2.85 27.37 -26.19
N GLU A 172 -1.76 27.37 -25.41
CA GLU A 172 -0.44 27.82 -25.86
C GLU A 172 0.22 26.84 -26.85
N LEU A 173 -0.13 25.56 -26.77
CA LEU A 173 0.38 24.50 -27.64
C LEU A 173 -0.46 24.26 -28.91
N GLU A 174 -1.58 24.97 -29.07
CA GLU A 174 -2.54 24.79 -30.18
C GLU A 174 -3.10 23.34 -30.28
N ILE A 175 -3.27 22.65 -29.13
CA ILE A 175 -3.85 21.27 -29.04
C ILE A 175 -5.19 21.23 -28.32
#